data_AF-A0A151SM27-F1
#
_entry.id   AF-A0A151SM27-F1
#
_cell.length_a   1.000
_cell.length_b   1.000
_cell.length_c   1.000
_cell.angle_alpha   90.00
_cell.angle_beta   90.00
_cell.angle_gamma   90.00
#
_symmetry.space_group_name_H-M   'P 1'
#
loop_
_entity.id
_entity.type
_entity.pdbx_description
1 polymer ?
#
loop_
_entity_poly.entity_id
_entity_poly.type
_entity_poly.pdbx_seq_one_letter_code
_entity_poly.pdbx_strand_id
1 'polypeptide(L)'
;MYWWTSLVRDRELMSKLQRLQKRHMSIEEYRQIMELYMMSAGIREEENLTIARFLSGLNLEIRDKVELLPYIDLNDLVQLCIKVEQQILRKKFKKLLLISLLQERSQEGGKSF
;
A
#
# COMPACT_ATOMS: atom_id res chain seq x y z
N MET A 1 38.34 11.27 -3.63
CA MET A 1 37.19 11.87 -2.91
C MET A 1 35.82 11.35 -3.39
N TYR A 2 35.73 10.22 -4.10
CA TYR A 2 34.47 9.72 -4.70
C TYR A 2 33.84 8.50 -3.99
N TRP A 3 34.57 7.85 -3.08
CA TRP A 3 34.07 6.69 -2.33
C TRP A 3 33.14 7.10 -1.19
N TRP A 4 33.37 8.27 -0.58
CA TRP A 4 32.52 8.80 0.49
C TRP A 4 31.13 9.18 -0.01
N THR A 5 31.02 9.75 -1.22
CA THR A 5 29.72 10.11 -1.81
C THR A 5 28.90 8.88 -2.20
N SER A 6 29.54 7.82 -2.69
CA SER A 6 28.87 6.53 -2.98
C SER A 6 28.36 5.86 -1.69
N LEU A 7 29.20 5.76 -0.66
CA LEU A 7 28.83 5.11 0.60
C LEU A 7 27.70 5.84 1.35
N VAL A 8 27.70 7.18 1.30
CA VAL A 8 26.63 8.00 1.88
C VAL A 8 25.32 7.79 1.13
N ARG A 9 25.37 7.75 -0.21
CA ARG A 9 24.20 7.49 -1.06
C ARG A 9 23.58 6.11 -0.81
N ASP A 10 24.40 5.08 -0.66
CA ASP A 10 23.91 3.71 -0.41
C ASP A 10 23.23 3.59 0.96
N ARG A 11 23.80 4.25 1.99
CA ARG A 11 23.18 4.34 3.32
C ARG A 11 21.85 5.11 3.30
N GLU A 12 21.77 6.19 2.54
CA GLU A 12 20.54 6.97 2.41
C GLU A 12 19.44 6.18 1.71
N LEU A 13 19.77 5.45 0.64
CA LEU A 13 18.83 4.60 -0.08
C LEU A 13 18.32 3.43 0.79
N MET A 14 19.22 2.78 1.54
CA MET A 14 18.80 1.73 2.49
C MET A 14 17.87 2.28 3.57
N SER A 15 18.15 3.48 4.10
CA SER A 15 17.27 4.14 5.08
C SER A 15 15.90 4.49 4.49
N LYS A 16 15.87 5.00 3.25
CA LYS A 16 14.61 5.27 2.53
C LYS A 16 13.80 3.99 2.30
N LEU A 17 14.46 2.90 1.90
CA LEU A 17 13.82 1.60 1.70
C LEU A 17 13.27 1.02 3.01
N GLN A 18 14.02 1.11 4.12
CA GLN A 18 13.58 0.66 5.44
C GLN A 18 12.37 1.43 5.98
N ARG A 19 12.27 2.73 5.64
CA ARG A 19 11.18 3.60 6.10
C ARG A 19 10.02 3.69 5.10
N LEU A 20 10.10 2.98 3.97
CA LEU A 20 9.09 3.01 2.92
C LEU A 20 7.78 2.40 3.43
N GLN A 21 6.72 3.19 3.40
CA GLN A 21 5.38 2.77 3.79
C GLN A 21 4.39 3.20 2.72
N LYS A 22 3.41 2.36 2.42
CA LYS A 22 2.34 2.63 1.46
C LYS A 22 1.63 3.96 1.76
N ARG A 23 1.16 4.14 3.01
CA ARG A 23 0.41 5.32 3.48
C ARG A 23 -0.71 5.73 2.50
N HIS A 24 -0.47 6.77 1.71
CA HIS A 24 -1.42 7.38 0.76
C HIS A 24 -1.23 6.92 -0.70
N MET A 25 -0.18 6.14 -0.97
CA MET A 25 0.09 5.59 -2.30
C MET A 25 -0.83 4.39 -2.58
N SER A 26 -1.07 4.16 -3.87
CA SER A 26 -1.62 2.89 -4.35
C SER A 26 -0.64 1.74 -4.12
N ILE A 27 -1.12 0.50 -4.17
CA ILE A 27 -0.26 -0.68 -4.10
C ILE A 27 0.78 -0.70 -5.24
N GLU A 28 0.37 -0.27 -6.43
CA GLU A 28 1.23 -0.28 -7.62
C GLU A 28 2.39 0.73 -7.48
N GLU A 29 2.10 1.97 -7.05
CA GLU A 29 3.12 2.99 -6.80
C GLU A 29 4.09 2.56 -5.70
N TYR A 30 3.56 1.94 -4.63
CA TYR A 30 4.38 1.42 -3.54
C TYR A 30 5.36 0.34 -4.03
N ARG A 31 4.89 -0.60 -4.86
CA ARG A 31 5.75 -1.63 -5.49
C ARG A 31 6.85 -0.99 -6.33
N GLN A 32 6.50 -0.06 -7.22
CA GLN A 32 7.44 0.57 -8.14
C GLN A 32 8.55 1.34 -7.40
N ILE A 33 8.19 2.07 -6.33
CA ILE A 33 9.19 2.81 -5.52
C ILE A 33 10.11 1.85 -4.77
N MET A 34 9.58 0.74 -4.26
CA MET A 34 10.39 -0.29 -3.61
C MET A 34 11.41 -0.90 -4.58
N GLU A 35 10.95 -1.32 -5.76
CA GLU A 35 11.81 -1.85 -6.82
C GLU A 35 12.87 -0.83 -7.26
N LEU A 36 12.49 0.44 -7.43
CA LEU A 36 13.42 1.53 -7.76
C LEU A 36 14.52 1.70 -6.71
N TYR A 37 14.18 1.69 -5.42
CA TYR A 37 15.16 1.81 -4.34
C TYR A 37 16.08 0.59 -4.24
N MET A 38 15.54 -0.61 -4.42
CA MET A 38 16.35 -1.84 -4.45
C MET A 38 17.35 -1.82 -5.61
N MET A 39 16.89 -1.47 -6.82
CA MET A 39 17.78 -1.33 -8.00
C MET A 39 18.83 -0.24 -7.80
N SER A 40 18.43 0.92 -7.28
CA SER A 40 19.34 2.07 -7.09
C SER A 40 20.44 1.80 -6.07
N ALA A 41 20.17 0.96 -5.07
CA ALA A 41 21.10 0.55 -4.03
C ALA A 41 21.84 -0.76 -4.36
N GLY A 42 21.58 -1.39 -5.51
CA GLY A 42 22.17 -2.67 -5.90
C GLY A 42 21.78 -3.84 -4.96
N ILE A 43 20.64 -3.74 -4.30
CA ILE A 43 20.18 -4.74 -3.33
C ILE A 43 19.59 -5.94 -4.08
N ARG A 44 20.13 -7.13 -3.81
CA ARG A 44 19.57 -8.41 -4.25
C ARG A 44 19.13 -9.18 -3.02
N GLU A 45 17.82 -9.20 -2.79
CA GLU A 45 17.20 -9.96 -1.70
C GLU A 45 16.64 -11.28 -2.23
N GLU A 46 16.60 -12.29 -1.38
CA GLU A 46 15.76 -13.46 -1.64
C GLU A 46 14.29 -13.04 -1.66
N GLU A 47 13.47 -13.80 -2.39
CA GLU A 47 12.07 -13.46 -2.58
C GLU A 47 11.30 -13.38 -1.24
N ASN A 48 11.56 -14.30 -0.30
CA ASN A 48 10.95 -14.29 1.03
C ASN A 48 11.25 -13.00 1.81
N LEU A 49 12.47 -12.47 1.70
CA LEU A 49 12.87 -11.21 2.33
C LEU A 49 12.16 -10.02 1.67
N THR A 50 12.04 -10.05 0.35
CA THR A 50 11.34 -9.03 -0.44
C THR A 50 9.86 -9.00 -0.08
N ILE A 51 9.23 -10.18 0.08
CA ILE A 51 7.85 -10.34 0.54
C ILE A 51 7.67 -9.80 1.96
N ALA A 52 8.53 -10.18 2.90
CA ALA A 52 8.46 -9.70 4.28
C ALA A 52 8.59 -8.17 4.35
N ARG A 53 9.51 -7.60 3.57
CA ARG A 53 9.68 -6.15 3.44
C ARG A 53 8.44 -5.49 2.86
N PHE A 54 7.90 -6.02 1.76
CA PHE A 54 6.68 -5.52 1.13
C PHE A 54 5.50 -5.50 2.12
N LEU A 55 5.24 -6.62 2.79
CA LEU A 55 4.18 -6.74 3.81
C LEU A 55 4.37 -5.75 4.96
N SER A 56 5.61 -5.53 5.41
CA SER A 56 5.90 -4.62 6.53
C SER A 56 5.56 -3.16 6.23
N GLY A 57 5.60 -2.74 4.96
CA GLY A 57 5.25 -1.38 4.55
C GLY A 57 3.79 -1.19 4.17
N LEU A 58 2.97 -2.25 4.19
CA LEU A 58 1.53 -2.15 3.92
C LEU A 58 0.76 -1.56 5.12
N ASN A 59 -0.42 -1.02 4.82
CA ASN A 59 -1.38 -0.68 5.86
C ASN A 59 -1.98 -1.96 6.46
N LEU A 60 -2.18 -1.98 7.79
CA LEU A 60 -2.72 -3.13 8.53
C LEU A 60 -3.99 -3.72 7.90
N GLU A 61 -4.94 -2.86 7.50
CA GLU A 61 -6.20 -3.30 6.88
C GLU A 61 -6.02 -4.16 5.61
N ILE A 62 -4.96 -3.90 4.84
CA ILE A 62 -4.63 -4.69 3.65
C ILE A 62 -3.84 -5.94 4.06
N ARG A 63 -2.81 -5.75 4.89
CA ARG A 63 -1.90 -6.81 5.35
C ARG A 63 -2.67 -7.98 5.98
N ASP A 64 -3.54 -7.68 6.94
CA ASP A 64 -4.30 -8.70 7.68
C ASP A 64 -5.21 -9.53 6.76
N LYS A 65 -5.63 -8.98 5.62
CA LYS A 65 -6.46 -9.69 4.64
C LYS A 65 -5.65 -10.55 3.68
N VAL A 66 -4.45 -10.11 3.29
CA VAL A 66 -3.61 -10.85 2.33
C VAL A 66 -2.77 -11.93 2.99
N GLU A 67 -2.38 -11.76 4.26
CA GLU A 67 -1.64 -12.78 5.04
C GLU A 67 -2.43 -14.08 5.22
N LEU A 68 -3.76 -14.01 5.13
CA LEU A 68 -4.65 -15.18 5.25
C LEU A 68 -4.88 -15.88 3.91
N LEU A 69 -4.41 -15.32 2.80
CA LEU A 69 -4.64 -15.84 1.46
C LEU A 69 -3.40 -16.57 0.95
N PRO A 70 -3.56 -17.67 0.20
CA PRO A 70 -2.44 -18.32 -0.44
C PRO A 70 -1.88 -17.44 -1.56
N TYR A 71 -0.56 -17.26 -1.58
CA TYR A 71 0.20 -16.67 -2.68
C TYR A 71 1.50 -17.47 -2.87
N ILE A 72 1.96 -17.58 -4.11
CA ILE A 72 3.15 -18.38 -4.45
C ILE A 72 4.40 -17.50 -4.46
N ASP A 73 4.25 -16.29 -5.01
CA ASP A 73 5.34 -15.35 -5.25
C ASP A 73 4.93 -13.91 -4.88
N LEU A 74 5.88 -12.98 -5.01
CA LEU A 74 5.62 -11.56 -4.75
C LEU A 74 4.54 -10.97 -5.67
N ASN A 75 4.46 -11.42 -6.92
CA ASN A 75 3.54 -10.86 -7.89
C ASN A 75 2.08 -11.26 -7.58
N ASP A 76 1.86 -12.51 -7.19
CA ASP A 76 0.58 -13.00 -6.66
C ASP A 76 0.14 -12.16 -5.45
N LEU A 77 1.05 -11.93 -4.51
CA LEU A 77 0.79 -11.12 -3.33
C LEU A 77 0.39 -9.68 -3.70
N VAL A 78 1.08 -9.05 -4.66
CA VAL A 78 0.74 -7.71 -5.16
C VAL A 78 -0.67 -7.69 -5.75
N GLN A 79 -1.02 -8.69 -6.57
CA GLN A 79 -2.36 -8.77 -7.16
C GLN A 79 -3.46 -8.93 -6.09
N LEU A 80 -3.20 -9.71 -5.04
CA LEU A 80 -4.11 -9.81 -3.89
C LEU A 80 -4.27 -8.47 -3.19
N CYS A 81 -3.17 -7.75 -2.96
CA CYS A 81 -3.19 -6.43 -2.35
C CYS A 81 -4.02 -5.42 -3.16
N ILE A 82 -3.86 -5.40 -4.49
CA ILE A 82 -4.64 -4.54 -5.40
C ILE A 82 -6.14 -4.86 -5.30
N LYS A 83 -6.51 -6.14 -5.32
CA LYS A 83 -7.92 -6.56 -5.16
C LYS A 83 -8.50 -6.09 -3.84
N VAL A 84 -7.75 -6.25 -2.74
CA VAL A 84 -8.17 -5.81 -1.41
C VAL A 84 -8.31 -4.29 -1.35
N GLU A 85 -7.36 -3.53 -1.90
CA GLU A 85 -7.42 -2.07 -1.99
C GLU A 85 -8.69 -1.59 -2.72
N GLN A 86 -8.99 -2.19 -3.87
CA GLN A 86 -10.20 -1.88 -4.64
C GLN A 86 -11.48 -2.19 -3.86
N GLN A 87 -11.52 -3.30 -3.12
CA GLN A 87 -12.67 -3.64 -2.27
C GLN A 87 -12.88 -2.61 -1.15
N ILE A 88 -11.79 -2.13 -0.53
CA ILE A 88 -11.85 -1.09 0.50
C ILE A 88 -12.39 0.22 -0.08
N LEU A 89 -11.89 0.65 -1.24
CA LEU A 89 -12.36 1.85 -1.92
C LEU A 89 -13.87 1.77 -2.27
N ARG A 90 -14.33 0.63 -2.81
CA ARG A 90 -15.75 0.40 -3.09
C ARG A 90 -16.62 0.46 -1.84
N LYS A 91 -16.17 -0.14 -0.72
CA LYS A 91 -16.89 -0.08 0.57
C LYS A 91 -16.98 1.34 1.11
N LYS A 92 -15.87 2.10 1.05
CA LYS A 92 -15.85 3.52 1.46
C LYS A 92 -16.82 4.36 0.63
N PHE A 93 -16.82 4.19 -0.70
CA PHE A 93 -17.73 4.90 -1.58
C PHE A 93 -19.21 4.59 -1.27
N LYS A 94 -19.57 3.31 -1.11
CA LYS A 94 -20.93 2.91 -0.72
C LYS A 94 -21.36 3.51 0.62
N LYS A 95 -20.45 3.55 1.60
CA LYS A 95 -20.73 4.15 2.91
C LYS A 95 -20.99 5.65 2.80
N LEU A 96 -20.19 6.38 2.02
CA LEU A 96 -20.39 7.81 1.78
C LEU A 96 -21.73 8.09 1.10
N LEU A 97 -22.06 7.30 0.08
CA LEU A 97 -23.33 7.40 -0.63
C LEU A 97 -24.54 7.07 0.26
N LEU A 98 -24.41 6.11 1.19
CA LEU A 98 -25.45 5.83 2.17
C LEU A 98 -25.65 7.01 3.14
N ILE A 99 -24.56 7.66 3.58
CA ILE A 99 -24.64 8.82 4.48
C ILE A 99 -25.36 9.98 3.81
N SER A 100 -25.05 10.28 2.54
CA SER A 100 -25.73 11.37 1.82
C SER A 100 -27.23 11.09 1.64
N LEU A 101 -27.61 9.85 1.30
CA LEU A 101 -29.02 9.46 1.17
C LEU A 101 -29.79 9.56 2.51
N LEU A 102 -29.15 9.27 3.63
CA LEU A 102 -29.76 9.40 4.96
C LEU A 102 -29.94 10.88 5.36
N GLN A 103 -29.02 11.75 4.96
CA GLN A 103 -29.14 13.20 5.19
C GLN A 103 -30.29 13.80 4.38
N GLU A 104 -30.46 13.40 3.12
CA GLU A 104 -31.57 13.85 2.26
C GLU A 104 -32.94 13.43 2.82
N ARG A 105 -33.09 12.15 3.22
CA ARG A 105 -34.35 11.67 3.83
C ARG A 105 -34.73 12.41 5.12
N SER A 106 -33.74 12.89 5.88
CA SER A 106 -33.99 13.63 7.12
C SER A 106 -34.48 15.07 6.86
N GLN A 107 -34.25 15.62 5.66
CA GLN A 107 -34.75 16.93 5.26
C GLN A 107 -36.13 16.87 4.57
N GLU A 108 -36.45 15.76 3.90
CA GLU A 108 -37.74 15.56 3.24
C GLU A 108 -38.89 15.24 4.22
N GLY A 109 -38.58 14.66 5.39
CA GLY A 109 -39.57 14.38 6.44
C GLY A 109 -40.10 15.61 7.20
N GLY A 110 -39.60 16.82 6.91
CA GLY A 110 -39.99 18.06 7.59
C GLY A 110 -41.05 18.91 6.87
N LYS A 111 -41.58 18.47 5.72
CA LYS A 111 -42.65 19.16 4.99
C LYS A 111 -43.92 18.30 5.00
N SER A 112 -44.63 18.29 6.12
CA SER A 112 -46.05 17.91 6.15
C SER A 112 -46.86 19.00 6.82
N PHE A 113 -47.75 19.60 6.01
CA PHE A 113 -48.83 20.55 6.30
C PHE A 113 -48.44 21.98 6.70
#